data_AF-A0A925I9M1-F1
#
_entry.id   AF-A0A925I9M1-F1
#
_cell.length_a   1.000
_cell.length_b   1.000
_cell.length_c   1.000
_cell.angle_alpha   90.00
_cell.angle_beta   90.00
_cell.angle_gamma   90.00
#
_symmetry.space_group_name_H-M   'P 1'
#
loop_
_entity.id
_entity.type
_entity.pdbx_description
1 polymer ?
#
loop_
_entity_poly.entity_id
_entity_poly.type
_entity_poly.pdbx_seq_one_letter_code
_entity_poly.pdbx_strand_id
1 'polypeptide(L)'
;MEKTESNSIIYKLDEFIRKFYKNQLIKGTLYAVGLGLAFYLGAAMLEYFANFGTSVRTFLFYAWMLSSAFVITKYIALPLSKLYRLGKIISHEQAAAIIGLHFANVQDKLINYLQLSASKADIVSSDLWQASIDQKIKELKPVPFTSAIDLTENKKHLRFVFIPIAVLIFILFAAPSILTESTKRLVNYNSEYNPPAP
;
A
#
# COMPACT_ATOMS: atom_id res chain seq x y z
N MET A 1 -5.05 21.64 -31.06
CA MET A 1 -5.30 21.94 -29.64
C MET A 1 -6.12 20.83 -28.95
N GLU A 2 -7.02 20.15 -29.66
CA GLU A 2 -7.90 19.05 -29.17
C GLU A 2 -7.16 17.81 -28.59
N LYS A 3 -6.12 17.31 -29.28
CA LYS A 3 -5.26 16.22 -28.74
C LYS A 3 -4.68 16.56 -27.37
N THR A 4 -4.39 17.83 -27.10
CA THR A 4 -3.80 18.29 -25.85
C THR A 4 -4.79 18.18 -24.68
N GLU A 5 -6.09 18.38 -24.95
CA GLU A 5 -7.14 18.35 -23.92
C GLU A 5 -7.54 16.91 -23.55
N SER A 6 -7.70 16.04 -24.54
CA SER A 6 -7.94 14.60 -24.30
C SER A 6 -6.75 13.96 -23.57
N ASN A 7 -5.52 14.32 -23.97
CA ASN A 7 -4.30 13.92 -23.26
C ASN A 7 -4.28 14.42 -21.81
N SER A 8 -4.89 15.57 -21.51
CA SER A 8 -4.96 16.11 -20.16
C SER A 8 -5.83 15.26 -19.22
N ILE A 9 -6.97 14.72 -19.67
CA ILE A 9 -7.81 13.85 -18.82
C ILE A 9 -7.13 12.50 -18.56
N ILE A 10 -6.58 11.87 -19.62
CA ILE A 10 -5.84 10.61 -19.48
C ILE A 10 -4.62 10.78 -18.58
N TYR A 11 -3.91 11.90 -18.69
CA TYR A 11 -2.80 12.23 -17.81
C TYR A 11 -3.25 12.38 -16.34
N LYS A 12 -4.36 13.07 -16.07
CA LYS A 12 -4.93 13.18 -14.71
C LYS A 12 -5.37 11.82 -14.15
N LEU A 13 -5.92 10.93 -14.99
CA LEU A 13 -6.26 9.56 -14.60
C LEU A 13 -5.00 8.77 -14.26
N ASP A 14 -3.95 8.86 -15.07
CA ASP A 14 -2.65 8.24 -14.80
C ASP A 14 -2.02 8.77 -13.49
N GLU A 15 -2.15 10.07 -13.23
CA GLU A 15 -1.70 10.69 -11.99
C GLU A 15 -2.47 10.15 -10.77
N PHE A 16 -3.80 10.03 -10.90
CA PHE A 16 -4.64 9.39 -9.88
C PHE A 16 -4.22 7.93 -9.64
N ILE A 17 -4.02 7.13 -10.70
CA ILE A 17 -3.61 5.72 -10.60
C ILE A 17 -2.26 5.61 -9.87
N ARG A 18 -1.29 6.48 -10.20
CA ARG A 18 -0.01 6.52 -9.48
C ARG A 18 -0.19 6.89 -8.02
N LYS A 19 -1.01 7.89 -7.71
CA LYS A 19 -1.31 8.30 -6.32
C LYS A 19 -2.05 7.20 -5.55
N PHE A 20 -2.90 6.42 -6.22
CA PHE A 20 -3.60 5.26 -5.67
C PHE A 20 -2.64 4.18 -5.20
N TYR A 21 -1.72 3.74 -6.07
CA TYR A 21 -0.74 2.73 -5.68
C TYR A 21 0.28 3.25 -4.66
N LYS A 22 0.65 4.54 -4.72
CA LYS A 22 1.45 5.17 -3.65
C LYS A 22 0.74 5.11 -2.30
N ASN A 23 -0.56 5.43 -2.25
CA ASN A 23 -1.34 5.35 -1.03
C ASN A 23 -1.41 3.90 -0.50
N GLN A 24 -1.68 2.94 -1.38
CA GLN A 24 -1.72 1.52 -1.02
C GLN A 24 -0.37 1.02 -0.49
N LEU A 25 0.73 1.46 -1.09
CA LEU A 25 2.10 1.14 -0.65
C LEU A 25 2.39 1.74 0.72
N ILE A 26 2.10 3.02 0.95
CA ILE A 26 2.31 3.66 2.25
C ILE A 26 1.53 2.92 3.35
N LYS A 27 0.24 2.65 3.13
CA LYS A 27 -0.57 1.86 4.06
C LYS A 27 0.02 0.48 4.29
N GLY A 28 0.37 -0.21 3.21
CA GLY A 28 0.95 -1.56 3.24
C GLY A 28 2.25 -1.62 4.05
N THR A 29 3.17 -0.68 3.81
CA THR A 29 4.43 -0.56 4.55
C THR A 29 4.19 -0.27 6.04
N LEU A 30 3.25 0.63 6.37
CA LEU A 30 2.92 0.92 7.76
C LEU A 30 2.41 -0.34 8.49
N TYR A 31 1.47 -1.07 7.89
CA TYR A 31 1.00 -2.33 8.46
C TYR A 31 2.11 -3.38 8.57
N ALA A 32 2.95 -3.51 7.55
CA ALA A 32 4.05 -4.45 7.55
C ALA A 32 5.05 -4.19 8.68
N VAL A 33 5.47 -2.94 8.85
CA VAL A 33 6.39 -2.54 9.92
C VAL A 33 5.73 -2.69 11.29
N GLY A 34 4.49 -2.22 11.46
CA GLY A 34 3.78 -2.30 12.74
C GLY A 34 3.56 -3.73 13.20
N LEU A 35 3.00 -4.59 12.34
CA LEU A 35 2.76 -5.99 12.65
C LEU A 35 4.06 -6.78 12.81
N GLY A 36 5.05 -6.53 11.95
CA GLY A 36 6.35 -7.19 12.02
C GLY A 36 7.10 -6.87 13.32
N LEU A 37 7.11 -5.59 13.73
CA LEU A 37 7.69 -5.17 15.00
C LEU A 37 6.91 -5.74 16.19
N ALA A 38 5.59 -5.68 16.18
CA ALA A 38 4.77 -6.21 17.26
C ALA A 38 5.00 -7.72 17.44
N PHE A 39 5.04 -8.48 16.34
CA PHE A 39 5.35 -9.91 16.37
C PHE A 39 6.74 -10.16 16.95
N TYR A 40 7.76 -9.46 16.45
CA TYR A 40 9.13 -9.61 16.92
C TYR A 40 9.26 -9.30 18.42
N LEU A 41 8.68 -8.20 18.88
CA LEU A 41 8.70 -7.81 20.29
C LEU A 41 7.99 -8.84 21.17
N GLY A 42 6.82 -9.31 20.76
CA GLY A 42 6.10 -10.36 21.48
C GLY A 42 6.91 -11.66 21.56
N ALA A 43 7.49 -12.09 20.43
CA ALA A 43 8.36 -13.26 20.40
C ALA A 43 9.60 -13.09 21.28
N ALA A 44 10.27 -11.93 21.23
CA ALA A 44 11.47 -11.65 22.02
C ALA A 44 11.18 -11.59 23.53
N MET A 45 10.07 -10.98 23.93
CA MET A 45 9.65 -10.94 25.34
C MET A 45 9.29 -12.34 25.84
N LEU A 46 8.48 -13.08 25.08
CA LEU A 46 8.10 -14.44 25.44
C LEU A 46 9.33 -15.36 25.53
N GLU A 47 10.24 -15.28 24.55
CA GLU A 47 11.51 -16.01 24.55
C GLU A 47 12.35 -15.70 25.80
N TYR A 48 12.38 -14.44 26.23
CA TYR A 48 13.15 -14.01 27.39
C TYR A 48 12.62 -14.62 28.69
N PHE A 49 11.30 -14.60 28.90
CA PHE A 49 10.70 -15.09 30.14
C PHE A 49 10.46 -16.60 30.15
N ALA A 50 10.14 -17.20 29.00
CA ALA A 50 9.77 -18.60 28.90
C ALA A 50 10.93 -19.54 28.54
N ASN A 51 12.09 -19.00 28.14
CA ASN A 51 13.28 -19.77 27.72
C ASN A 51 12.92 -20.91 26.76
N PHE A 52 12.43 -20.57 25.57
CA PHE A 52 11.85 -21.57 24.68
C PHE A 52 12.86 -22.65 24.26
N GLY A 53 12.37 -23.88 24.22
CA GLY A 53 13.09 -24.99 23.61
C GLY A 53 13.32 -24.78 22.10
N THR A 54 14.30 -25.49 21.55
CA THR A 54 14.73 -25.44 20.14
C THR A 54 13.56 -25.58 19.16
N SER A 55 12.59 -26.45 19.44
CA SER A 55 11.40 -26.66 18.57
C SER A 55 10.53 -25.42 18.44
N VAL A 56 10.25 -24.73 19.55
CA VAL A 56 9.41 -23.53 19.56
C VAL A 56 10.14 -22.36 18.89
N ARG A 57 11.44 -22.19 19.16
CA ARG A 57 12.28 -21.19 18.48
C ARG A 57 12.29 -21.37 16.96
N THR A 58 12.44 -22.61 16.51
CA THR A 58 12.41 -22.95 15.08
C THR A 58 11.07 -22.61 14.44
N PHE A 59 9.96 -22.98 15.10
CA PHE A 59 8.62 -22.63 14.63
C PHE A 59 8.43 -21.11 14.53
N LEU A 60 8.79 -20.35 15.57
CA LEU A 60 8.68 -18.88 15.58
C LEU A 60 9.51 -18.23 14.47
N PHE A 61 10.72 -18.73 14.22
CA PHE A 61 11.57 -18.24 13.14
C PHE A 61 10.93 -18.43 11.76
N TYR A 62 10.47 -19.65 11.44
CA TYR A 62 9.81 -19.90 10.15
C TYR A 62 8.44 -19.20 10.03
N ALA A 63 7.68 -19.10 11.12
CA ALA A 63 6.44 -18.35 11.16
C ALA A 63 6.68 -16.86 10.87
N TRP A 64 7.72 -16.27 11.48
CA TRP A 64 8.13 -14.90 11.21
C TRP A 64 8.60 -14.72 9.76
N MET A 65 9.41 -15.65 9.24
CA MET A 65 9.93 -15.58 7.87
C MET A 65 8.81 -15.68 6.82
N LEU A 66 7.91 -16.67 6.95
CA LEU A 66 6.80 -16.87 6.02
C LEU A 66 5.79 -15.72 6.08
N SER A 67 5.41 -15.28 7.29
CA SER A 67 4.49 -14.15 7.45
C SER A 67 5.08 -12.86 6.89
N SER A 68 6.37 -12.59 7.15
CA SER A 68 7.07 -11.43 6.60
C SER A 68 7.15 -11.49 5.08
N ALA A 69 7.50 -12.64 4.49
CA ALA A 69 7.53 -12.82 3.04
C ALA A 69 6.15 -12.59 2.41
N PHE A 70 5.09 -13.13 3.00
CA PHE A 70 3.71 -12.93 2.54
C PHE A 70 3.30 -11.45 2.61
N VAL A 71 3.57 -10.79 3.73
CA VAL A 71 3.23 -9.38 3.94
C VAL A 71 3.99 -8.48 2.97
N ILE A 72 5.31 -8.67 2.83
CA ILE A 72 6.14 -7.89 1.90
C ILE A 72 5.64 -8.09 0.46
N THR A 73 5.38 -9.33 0.05
CA THR A 73 4.92 -9.62 -1.31
C THR A 73 3.58 -8.94 -1.58
N LYS A 74 2.60 -9.13 -0.69
CA LYS A 74 1.23 -8.65 -0.90
C LYS A 74 1.08 -7.14 -0.75
N TYR A 75 1.74 -6.54 0.25
CA TYR A 75 1.54 -5.15 0.64
C TYR A 75 2.63 -4.18 0.15
N ILE A 76 3.78 -4.68 -0.31
CA ILE A 76 4.88 -3.85 -0.81
C ILE A 76 5.20 -4.19 -2.26
N ALA A 77 5.58 -5.44 -2.56
CA ALA A 77 6.01 -5.82 -3.91
C ALA A 77 4.90 -5.67 -4.96
N LEU A 78 3.67 -6.09 -4.66
CA LEU A 78 2.53 -5.96 -5.58
C LEU A 78 2.13 -4.50 -5.87
N PRO A 79 1.96 -3.60 -4.89
CA PRO A 79 1.72 -2.18 -5.17
C PRO A 79 2.89 -1.51 -5.91
N LEU A 80 4.13 -1.90 -5.57
CA LEU A 80 5.32 -1.36 -6.20
C LEU A 80 5.43 -1.78 -7.67
N SER A 81 5.17 -3.06 -8.00
CA SER A 81 5.18 -3.52 -9.39
C SER A 81 4.12 -2.80 -10.22
N LYS A 82 2.92 -2.61 -9.68
CA LYS A 82 1.84 -1.84 -10.34
C LYS A 82 2.20 -0.37 -10.52
N LEU A 83 2.96 0.24 -9.60
CA LEU A 83 3.46 1.61 -9.74
C LEU A 83 4.44 1.74 -10.93
N TYR A 84 5.29 0.75 -11.16
CA TYR A 84 6.17 0.66 -12.34
C TYR A 84 5.48 0.14 -13.60
N ARG A 85 4.14 0.03 -13.57
CA ARG A 85 3.31 -0.47 -14.67
C ARG A 85 3.62 -1.92 -15.09
N LEU A 86 4.13 -2.73 -14.17
CA LEU A 86 4.39 -4.14 -14.41
C LEU A 86 3.14 -4.96 -14.07
N GLY A 87 2.64 -5.73 -15.05
CA GLY A 87 1.47 -6.61 -14.89
C GLY A 87 0.11 -5.89 -15.00
N LYS A 88 -0.91 -6.43 -14.33
CA LYS A 88 -2.30 -5.93 -14.40
C LYS A 88 -2.50 -4.70 -13.50
N ILE A 89 -2.68 -3.55 -14.12
CA ILE A 89 -3.00 -2.25 -13.50
C ILE A 89 -4.51 -2.02 -13.61
N ILE A 90 -5.09 -1.21 -12.72
CA ILE A 90 -6.46 -0.74 -12.90
C ILE A 90 -6.61 0.02 -14.22
N SER A 91 -7.69 -0.25 -14.95
CA SER A 91 -8.00 0.47 -16.18
C SER A 91 -8.45 1.91 -15.88
N HIS A 92 -8.45 2.77 -16.90
CA HIS A 92 -8.99 4.12 -16.78
C HIS A 92 -10.47 4.13 -16.36
N GLU A 93 -11.26 3.15 -16.79
CA GLU A 93 -12.66 2.99 -16.36
C GLU A 93 -12.78 2.63 -14.87
N GLN A 94 -11.92 1.72 -14.38
CA GLN A 94 -11.87 1.39 -12.96
C GLN A 94 -11.42 2.59 -12.12
N ALA A 95 -10.41 3.33 -12.60
CA ALA A 95 -10.00 4.58 -11.97
C ALA A 95 -11.15 5.60 -11.92
N ALA A 96 -11.89 5.75 -13.02
CA ALA A 96 -13.04 6.63 -13.11
C ALA A 96 -14.17 6.23 -12.15
N ALA A 97 -14.45 4.93 -12.01
CA ALA A 97 -15.42 4.43 -11.03
C ALA A 97 -14.99 4.77 -9.59
N ILE A 98 -13.71 4.59 -9.24
CA ILE A 98 -13.19 4.90 -7.90
C ILE A 98 -13.24 6.42 -7.64
N ILE A 99 -12.89 7.25 -8.63
CA ILE A 99 -13.00 8.72 -8.54
C ILE A 99 -14.48 9.12 -8.37
N GLY A 100 -15.39 8.47 -9.09
CA GLY A 100 -16.82 8.73 -9.05
C GLY A 100 -17.47 8.50 -7.68
N LEU A 101 -16.97 7.53 -6.91
CA LEU A 101 -17.41 7.31 -5.52
C LEU A 101 -17.15 8.52 -4.63
N HIS A 102 -16.10 9.31 -4.93
CA HIS A 102 -15.79 10.53 -4.19
C HIS A 102 -16.45 11.77 -4.81
N PHE A 103 -16.69 11.75 -6.11
CA PHE A 103 -17.30 12.85 -6.87
C PHE A 103 -18.51 12.35 -7.67
N ALA A 104 -19.66 12.20 -6.99
CA ALA A 104 -20.89 11.68 -7.60
C ALA A 104 -21.30 12.45 -8.86
N ASN A 105 -21.13 13.78 -8.87
CA ASN A 105 -21.46 14.65 -10.01
C ASN A 105 -20.59 14.42 -11.27
N VAL A 106 -19.50 13.67 -11.14
CA VAL A 106 -18.47 13.47 -12.17
C VAL A 106 -18.43 12.03 -12.67
N GLN A 107 -18.93 11.07 -11.88
CA GLN A 107 -18.91 9.65 -12.16
C GLN A 107 -19.44 9.32 -13.56
N ASP A 108 -20.71 9.66 -13.82
CA ASP A 108 -21.37 9.32 -15.08
C ASP A 108 -20.71 10.03 -16.27
N LYS A 109 -20.28 11.28 -16.08
CA LYS A 109 -19.64 12.07 -17.14
C LYS A 109 -18.29 11.48 -17.54
N LEU A 110 -17.50 11.03 -16.57
CA LEU A 110 -16.17 10.46 -16.77
C LEU A 110 -16.25 9.07 -17.42
N ILE A 111 -17.18 8.22 -16.99
CA ILE A 111 -17.40 6.89 -17.59
C ILE A 111 -17.89 7.03 -19.03
N ASN A 112 -18.89 7.90 -19.28
CA ASN A 112 -19.40 8.14 -20.63
C ASN A 112 -18.31 8.70 -21.57
N TYR A 113 -17.46 9.60 -21.08
CA TYR A 113 -16.32 10.11 -21.86
C TYR A 113 -15.35 8.97 -22.22
N LEU A 114 -14.98 8.12 -21.26
CA LEU A 114 -14.06 7.02 -21.50
C LEU A 114 -14.63 6.01 -22.52
N GLN A 115 -15.90 5.65 -22.38
CA GLN A 115 -16.59 4.76 -23.33
C GLN A 115 -16.63 5.36 -24.74
N LEU A 116 -17.05 6.63 -24.89
CA LEU A 116 -17.06 7.32 -26.17
C LEU A 116 -15.66 7.39 -26.80
N SER A 117 -14.63 7.69 -26.00
CA SER A 117 -13.24 7.77 -26.47
C SER A 117 -12.66 6.41 -26.88
N ALA A 118 -13.14 5.32 -26.28
CA ALA A 118 -12.74 3.95 -26.59
C ALA A 118 -13.48 3.39 -27.83
N SER A 119 -14.73 3.80 -28.07
CA SER A 119 -15.58 3.38 -29.20
C SER A 119 -15.19 4.01 -30.55
N LYS A 120 -13.91 4.30 -30.79
CA LYS A 120 -13.39 5.05 -31.93
C LYS A 120 -13.50 4.34 -33.30
N ALA A 121 -14.38 3.36 -33.44
CA ALA A 121 -14.36 2.43 -34.56
C ALA A 121 -15.40 2.70 -35.67
N ASP A 122 -16.45 3.53 -35.51
CA ASP A 122 -17.54 3.43 -36.52
C ASP A 122 -18.45 4.64 -36.82
N ILE A 123 -18.10 5.91 -36.51
CA ILE A 123 -19.04 7.02 -36.78
C ILE A 123 -18.47 8.13 -37.68
N VAL A 124 -19.02 8.18 -38.90
CA VAL A 124 -18.80 9.09 -40.04
C VAL A 124 -19.37 10.51 -39.81
N SER A 125 -19.37 11.04 -38.58
CA SER A 125 -19.75 12.45 -38.32
C SER A 125 -18.77 13.12 -37.36
N SER A 126 -17.64 13.55 -37.95
CA SER A 126 -16.46 14.08 -37.26
C SER A 126 -16.76 15.26 -36.32
N ASP A 127 -17.62 16.20 -36.70
CA ASP A 127 -17.59 17.52 -36.05
C ASP A 127 -18.56 17.66 -34.85
N LEU A 128 -19.76 17.10 -34.92
CA LEU A 128 -20.72 17.10 -33.80
C LEU A 128 -20.27 16.17 -32.66
N TRP A 129 -19.62 15.06 -33.03
CA TRP A 129 -19.06 14.10 -32.08
C TRP A 129 -17.87 14.71 -31.32
N GLN A 130 -16.97 15.40 -32.04
CA GLN A 130 -15.87 16.14 -31.43
C GLN A 130 -16.36 17.28 -30.52
N ALA A 131 -17.34 18.07 -30.96
CA ALA A 131 -17.93 19.13 -30.12
C ALA A 131 -18.54 18.60 -28.81
N SER A 132 -19.19 17.43 -28.87
CA SER A 132 -19.78 16.76 -27.70
C SER A 132 -18.70 16.28 -26.71
N ILE A 133 -17.55 15.84 -27.21
CA ILE A 133 -16.39 15.48 -26.39
C ILE A 133 -15.81 16.73 -25.72
N ASP A 134 -15.58 17.80 -26.47
CA ASP A 134 -14.98 19.04 -25.95
C ASP A 134 -15.84 19.70 -24.86
N GLN A 135 -17.17 19.68 -25.01
CA GLN A 135 -18.09 20.16 -23.97
C GLN A 135 -17.92 19.37 -22.67
N LYS A 136 -17.87 18.02 -22.76
CA LYS A 136 -17.68 17.16 -21.59
C LYS A 136 -16.30 17.37 -20.95
N ILE A 137 -15.24 17.59 -21.73
CA ILE A 137 -13.90 17.88 -21.19
C ILE A 137 -13.89 19.18 -20.39
N LYS A 138 -14.55 20.25 -20.88
CA LYS A 138 -14.64 21.54 -20.18
C LYS A 138 -15.32 21.41 -18.82
N GLU A 139 -16.34 20.57 -18.70
CA GLU A 139 -17.01 20.29 -17.43
C GLU A 139 -16.15 19.49 -16.44
N LEU A 140 -15.21 18.67 -16.93
CA LEU A 140 -14.33 17.82 -16.11
C LEU A 140 -13.03 18.52 -15.67
N LYS A 141 -12.61 19.58 -16.37
CA LYS A 141 -11.37 20.32 -16.10
C LYS A 141 -11.17 20.82 -14.66
N PRO A 142 -12.18 21.38 -13.95
CA PRO A 142 -11.96 21.96 -12.64
C PRO A 142 -11.81 20.92 -11.51
N VAL A 143 -12.00 19.62 -11.78
CA VAL A 143 -11.98 18.58 -10.74
C VAL A 143 -10.55 18.01 -10.59
N PRO A 144 -9.92 18.12 -9.41
CA PRO A 144 -8.65 17.48 -9.13
C PRO A 144 -8.86 15.99 -8.82
N PHE A 145 -8.75 15.10 -9.80
CA PHE A 145 -8.96 13.66 -9.60
C PHE A 145 -8.07 13.07 -8.49
N THR A 146 -6.85 13.60 -8.34
CA THR A 146 -5.91 13.17 -7.30
C THR A 146 -6.37 13.52 -5.88
N SER A 147 -7.30 14.46 -5.67
CA SER A 147 -7.79 14.79 -4.33
C SER A 147 -8.74 13.74 -3.77
N ALA A 148 -9.29 12.85 -4.61
CA ALA A 148 -10.04 11.68 -4.15
C ALA A 148 -9.17 10.71 -3.32
N ILE A 149 -7.85 10.91 -3.30
CA ILE A 149 -6.91 10.16 -2.47
C ILE A 149 -6.19 11.13 -1.55
N ASP A 150 -6.57 11.10 -0.29
CA ASP A 150 -5.86 11.81 0.77
C ASP A 150 -4.77 10.90 1.36
N LEU A 151 -3.50 11.31 1.21
CA LEU A 151 -2.35 10.61 1.79
C LEU A 151 -2.19 10.93 3.28
N THR A 152 -2.78 12.02 3.77
CA THR A 152 -2.69 12.43 5.17
C THR A 152 -3.51 11.55 6.09
N GLU A 153 -4.55 10.88 5.56
CA GLU A 153 -5.31 9.84 6.26
C GLU A 153 -4.41 8.68 6.74
N ASN A 154 -3.26 8.45 6.09
CA ASN A 154 -2.29 7.45 6.54
C ASN A 154 -1.66 7.76 7.89
N LYS A 155 -1.73 9.01 8.36
CA LYS A 155 -1.29 9.39 9.71
C LYS A 155 -2.06 8.64 10.80
N LYS A 156 -3.31 8.24 10.54
CA LYS A 156 -4.06 7.39 11.48
C LYS A 156 -3.39 6.03 11.66
N HIS A 157 -2.81 5.47 10.60
CA HIS A 157 -2.08 4.20 10.64
C HIS A 157 -0.70 4.35 11.32
N LEU A 158 -0.07 5.53 11.30
CA LEU A 158 1.15 5.78 12.06
C LEU A 158 0.95 5.54 13.56
N ARG A 159 -0.23 5.82 14.12
CA ARG A 159 -0.52 5.54 15.53
C ARG A 159 -0.38 4.04 15.86
N PHE A 160 -0.75 3.15 14.94
CA PHE A 160 -0.61 1.71 15.14
C PHE A 160 0.86 1.27 15.14
N VAL A 161 1.69 1.90 14.31
CA VAL A 161 3.13 1.61 14.24
C VAL A 161 3.89 2.26 15.40
N PHE A 162 3.39 3.39 15.91
CA PHE A 162 4.01 4.12 17.00
C PHE A 162 4.09 3.30 18.30
N ILE A 163 3.04 2.53 18.62
CA ILE A 163 3.00 1.70 19.83
C ILE A 163 4.18 0.70 19.88
N PRO A 164 4.37 -0.20 18.89
CA PRO A 164 5.50 -1.13 18.92
C PRO A 164 6.86 -0.42 18.84
N ILE A 165 6.97 0.71 18.12
CA ILE A 165 8.22 1.50 18.12
C ILE A 165 8.52 2.05 19.52
N ALA A 166 7.52 2.61 20.22
CA ALA A 166 7.70 3.14 21.56
C ALA A 166 8.09 2.04 22.55
N VAL A 167 7.48 0.87 22.45
CA VAL A 167 7.84 -0.31 23.26
C VAL A 167 9.27 -0.76 22.96
N LEU A 168 9.67 -0.82 21.67
CA LEU A 168 11.04 -1.16 21.28
C LEU A 168 12.06 -0.20 21.91
N ILE A 169 11.82 1.12 21.79
CA ILE A 169 12.69 2.15 22.35
C ILE A 169 12.74 2.01 23.88
N PHE A 170 11.59 1.84 24.54
CA PHE A 170 11.53 1.66 25.98
C PHE A 170 12.37 0.46 26.44
N ILE A 171 12.24 -0.70 25.79
CA ILE A 171 13.02 -1.90 26.14
C ILE A 171 14.51 -1.67 25.87
N LEU A 172 14.89 -1.00 24.78
CA LEU A 172 16.30 -0.70 24.49
C LEU A 172 16.98 0.11 25.60
N PHE A 173 16.25 1.05 26.24
CA PHE A 173 16.79 1.84 27.35
C PHE A 173 16.65 1.17 28.71
N ALA A 174 15.55 0.46 28.97
CA ALA A 174 15.26 -0.13 30.26
C ALA A 174 15.94 -1.50 30.47
N ALA A 175 15.96 -2.35 29.45
CA ALA A 175 16.44 -3.72 29.53
C ALA A 175 16.88 -4.24 28.15
N PRO A 176 17.99 -3.74 27.58
CA PRO A 176 18.45 -4.13 26.26
C PRO A 176 18.76 -5.64 26.14
N SER A 177 19.09 -6.30 27.26
CA SER A 177 19.31 -7.75 27.34
C SER A 177 18.12 -8.57 26.84
N ILE A 178 16.89 -8.10 27.06
CA ILE A 178 15.67 -8.76 26.57
C ILE A 178 15.70 -8.88 25.05
N LEU A 179 16.15 -7.83 24.36
CA LEU A 179 16.22 -7.85 22.90
C LEU A 179 17.47 -8.56 22.40
N THR A 180 18.64 -8.26 22.97
CA THR A 180 19.91 -8.80 22.46
C THR A 180 20.00 -10.31 22.68
N GLU A 181 19.64 -10.81 23.87
CA GLU A 181 19.69 -12.24 24.16
C GLU A 181 18.61 -13.02 23.43
N SER A 182 17.36 -12.55 23.46
CA SER A 182 16.27 -13.23 22.75
C SER A 182 16.51 -13.24 21.25
N THR A 183 17.01 -12.14 20.66
CA THR A 183 17.38 -12.13 19.24
C THR A 183 18.49 -13.13 18.95
N LYS A 184 19.52 -13.19 19.80
CA LYS A 184 20.60 -14.16 19.64
C LYS A 184 20.08 -15.60 19.71
N ARG A 185 19.15 -15.92 20.61
CA ARG A 185 18.54 -17.26 20.73
C ARG A 185 17.56 -17.59 19.59
N LEU A 186 16.78 -16.62 19.13
CA LEU A 186 15.82 -16.77 18.02
C LEU A 186 16.52 -16.92 16.67
N VAL A 187 17.60 -16.18 16.44
CA VAL A 187 18.40 -16.30 15.21
C VAL A 187 19.22 -17.59 15.23
N ASN A 188 19.83 -17.95 16.38
CA ASN A 188 20.49 -19.23 16.57
C ASN A 188 19.49 -20.29 17.05
N TYR A 189 18.39 -20.46 16.32
CA TYR A 189 17.30 -21.35 16.69
C TYR A 189 17.74 -22.82 16.84
N ASN A 190 18.82 -23.23 16.18
CA ASN A 190 19.33 -24.60 16.15
C ASN A 190 20.46 -24.89 17.15
N SER A 191 20.84 -23.92 17.99
CA SER A 191 21.87 -24.12 19.02
C SER A 191 21.25 -24.36 20.40
N GLU A 192 21.71 -25.42 21.08
CA GLU A 192 21.40 -25.63 22.50
C GLU A 192 22.01 -24.51 23.33
N TYR A 193 21.17 -23.82 24.09
CA TYR A 193 21.57 -22.73 24.96
C TYR A 193 21.45 -23.22 26.40
N ASN A 194 22.58 -23.41 27.08
CA ASN A 194 22.59 -23.55 28.52
C ASN A 194 22.53 -22.15 29.15
N PRO A 195 21.71 -21.93 30.19
CA PRO A 195 21.62 -20.64 30.86
C PRO A 195 22.99 -20.22 31.44
N PRO A 196 23.32 -18.91 31.44
CA PRO A 196 24.56 -18.44 32.04
C PRO A 196 24.56 -18.81 33.53
N ALA A 197 25.71 -19.28 34.01
CA ALA A 197 25.88 -19.68 35.41
C ALA A 197 25.62 -18.48 36.36
N PRO A 198 24.98 -18.73 37.52
CA PRO A 198 24.59 -17.69 38.47
C PRO A 198 25.77 -16.96 39.11
#